data_AF-A0A4Q2DNF8-F1
#
_entry.id   AF-A0A4Q2DNF8-F1
#
_cell.length_a   1.000
_cell.length_b   1.000
_cell.length_c   1.000
_cell.angle_alpha   90.00
_cell.angle_beta   90.00
_cell.angle_gamma   90.00
#
_symmetry.space_group_name_H-M   'P 1'
#
loop_
_entity.id
_entity.type
_entity.pdbx_description
1 polymer ?
#
loop_
_entity_poly.entity_id
_entity_poly.type
_entity_poly.pdbx_seq_one_letter_code
_entity_poly.pdbx_strand_id
1 'polypeptide(L)'
;MWNPDITDHFYTINVTEYEDYATKGYLRDGIAGYVFAEAQPNAEALFRLWNPEIGDHFYTRNVTERNHVLNTTKYKDGGVACYLYTGTAEAQSCGQPLYRLYSPGNTDHFYTGSQQEKERWMKHLNYTQDEGITGWFLPY
;
A
#
# COMPACT_ATOMS: atom_id res chain seq x y z
N MET A 1 -8.47 -4.13 -0.05
CA MET A 1 -9.92 -3.82 -0.08
C MET A 1 -10.08 -2.52 -0.82
N TRP A 2 -11.21 -2.32 -1.51
CA TRP A 2 -11.42 -1.16 -2.39
C TRP A 2 -12.74 -0.46 -2.05
N ASN A 3 -12.71 0.87 -1.91
CA ASN A 3 -13.92 1.66 -1.78
C ASN A 3 -14.12 2.54 -3.04
N PRO A 4 -15.09 2.22 -3.92
CA PRO A 4 -15.32 2.95 -5.16
C PRO A 4 -15.88 4.37 -4.96
N ASP A 5 -16.53 4.64 -3.83
CA ASP A 5 -17.20 5.93 -3.60
C ASP A 5 -16.20 7.05 -3.27
N ILE A 6 -15.08 6.69 -2.64
CA ILE A 6 -14.01 7.61 -2.24
C ILE A 6 -12.68 7.35 -2.95
N THR A 7 -12.64 6.34 -3.83
CA THR A 7 -11.44 5.97 -4.60
C THR A 7 -10.25 5.63 -3.69
N ASP A 8 -10.45 4.78 -2.67
CA ASP A 8 -9.41 4.41 -1.69
C ASP A 8 -9.14 2.91 -1.65
N HIS A 9 -7.85 2.55 -1.56
CA HIS A 9 -7.41 1.18 -1.29
C HIS A 9 -6.91 1.01 0.13
N PHE A 10 -7.49 0.03 0.79
CA PHE A 10 -7.16 -0.31 2.16
C PHE A 10 -6.49 -1.69 2.25
N TYR A 11 -5.32 -1.73 2.86
CA TYR A 11 -4.52 -2.95 3.09
C TYR A 11 -4.33 -3.16 4.59
N THR A 12 -4.60 -4.38 5.04
CA THR A 12 -4.39 -4.75 6.44
C THR A 12 -4.08 -6.23 6.59
N ILE A 13 -3.28 -6.55 7.60
CA ILE A 13 -3.06 -7.91 8.09
C ILE A 13 -3.96 -8.25 9.28
N ASN A 14 -4.69 -7.26 9.81
CA ASN A 14 -5.56 -7.41 10.96
C ASN A 14 -6.97 -7.79 10.52
N VAL A 15 -7.40 -9.00 10.85
CA VAL A 15 -8.74 -9.50 10.49
C VAL A 15 -9.87 -8.68 11.10
N THR A 16 -9.69 -8.14 12.32
CA THR A 16 -10.69 -7.29 12.95
C THR A 16 -10.84 -5.97 12.19
N GLU A 17 -9.72 -5.39 11.73
CA GLU A 17 -9.74 -4.18 10.91
C GLU A 17 -10.37 -4.46 9.54
N TYR A 18 -10.03 -5.58 8.92
CA TYR A 18 -10.63 -6.02 7.65
C TYR A 18 -12.16 -6.11 7.74
N GLU A 19 -12.70 -6.76 8.78
CA GLU A 19 -14.15 -6.91 8.94
C GLU A 19 -14.83 -5.57 9.31
N ASP A 20 -14.18 -4.70 10.09
CA ASP A 20 -14.68 -3.34 10.36
C ASP A 20 -14.78 -2.51 9.09
N TYR A 21 -13.75 -2.49 8.24
CA TYR A 21 -13.77 -1.76 6.97
C TYR A 21 -14.81 -2.31 5.98
N ALA A 22 -15.12 -3.61 6.03
CA ALA A 22 -16.19 -4.19 5.22
C ALA A 22 -17.56 -3.59 5.54
N THR A 23 -17.77 -3.10 6.76
CA THR A 23 -19.00 -2.37 7.14
C THR A 23 -19.03 -0.92 6.67
N LYS A 24 -17.89 -0.38 6.20
CA LYS A 24 -17.69 1.03 5.81
C LYS A 24 -17.64 1.24 4.30
N GLY A 25 -18.23 0.30 3.53
CA GLY A 25 -18.31 0.39 2.07
C GLY A 25 -17.08 -0.15 1.33
N TYR A 26 -16.08 -0.69 2.03
CA TYR A 26 -14.94 -1.33 1.38
C TYR A 26 -15.31 -2.73 0.88
N LEU A 27 -15.16 -2.93 -0.42
CA LEU A 27 -15.35 -4.20 -1.09
C LEU A 27 -14.13 -5.09 -0.90
N ARG A 28 -14.42 -6.40 -0.73
CA ARG A 28 -13.39 -7.42 -0.61
C ARG A 28 -12.66 -7.56 -1.95
N ASP A 29 -11.34 -7.52 -1.89
CA ASP A 29 -10.46 -7.49 -3.08
C ASP A 29 -9.34 -8.54 -2.97
N GLY A 30 -9.66 -9.68 -2.35
CA GLY A 30 -8.72 -10.80 -2.18
C GLY A 30 -7.52 -10.51 -1.27
N ILE A 31 -6.52 -11.39 -1.36
CA ILE A 31 -5.25 -11.30 -0.65
C ILE A 31 -4.19 -10.89 -1.65
N ALA A 32 -3.46 -9.81 -1.36
CA ALA A 32 -2.38 -9.31 -2.20
C ALA A 32 -1.12 -10.20 -2.12
N GLY A 33 -0.84 -10.74 -0.92
CA GLY A 33 0.31 -11.60 -0.63
C GLY A 33 0.53 -11.76 0.88
N TYR A 34 1.51 -12.56 1.27
CA TYR A 34 1.92 -12.75 2.66
C TYR A 34 3.09 -11.85 3.04
N VAL A 35 2.98 -11.19 4.19
CA VAL A 35 3.95 -10.24 4.73
C VAL A 35 4.38 -10.66 6.13
N PHE A 36 5.44 -10.03 6.67
CA PHE A 36 5.82 -10.24 8.06
C PHE A 36 5.08 -9.27 8.97
N ALA A 37 4.48 -9.80 10.05
CA ALA A 37 3.85 -8.98 11.08
C ALA A 37 4.86 -8.27 12.00
N GLU A 38 6.08 -8.82 12.09
CA GLU A 38 7.16 -8.33 12.95
C GLU A 38 8.44 -8.13 12.13
N ALA A 39 9.39 -7.37 12.69
CA ALA A 39 10.67 -7.12 12.05
C ALA A 39 11.44 -8.44 11.80
N GLN A 40 12.02 -8.57 10.60
CA GLN A 40 12.81 -9.73 10.19
C GLN A 40 14.13 -9.27 9.55
N PRO A 41 15.17 -10.13 9.53
CA PRO A 41 16.35 -9.88 8.71
C PRO A 41 15.96 -9.63 7.24
N ASN A 42 16.61 -8.65 6.62
CA ASN A 42 16.36 -8.23 5.23
C ASN A 42 14.93 -7.73 4.97
N ALA A 43 14.17 -7.39 6.01
CA ALA A 43 12.86 -6.77 5.89
C ALA A 43 12.83 -5.42 6.59
N GLU A 44 12.10 -4.47 6.00
CA GLU A 44 11.89 -3.15 6.60
C GLU A 44 10.40 -2.84 6.66
N ALA A 45 10.05 -1.97 7.61
CA ALA A 45 8.68 -1.55 7.87
C ALA A 45 8.06 -0.85 6.65
N LEU A 46 6.81 -1.21 6.37
CA LEU A 46 5.88 -0.40 5.60
C LEU A 46 5.00 0.37 6.60
N PHE A 47 5.06 1.69 6.55
CA PHE A 47 4.21 2.55 7.37
C PHE A 47 2.89 2.80 6.67
N ARG A 48 1.81 2.89 7.45
CA ARG A 48 0.50 3.36 6.99
C ARG A 48 0.20 4.70 7.63
N LEU A 49 -0.32 5.63 6.84
CA LEU A 49 -0.86 6.89 7.28
C LEU A 49 -2.33 6.97 6.85
N TRP A 50 -3.13 7.72 7.60
CA TRP A 50 -4.57 7.85 7.36
C TRP A 50 -5.01 9.30 7.40
N ASN A 51 -5.71 9.76 6.36
CA ASN A 51 -6.35 11.07 6.35
C ASN A 51 -7.88 10.94 6.50
N PRO A 52 -8.43 11.18 7.71
CA PRO A 52 -9.87 11.07 7.94
C PRO A 52 -10.72 12.12 7.23
N GLU A 53 -10.13 13.24 6.77
CA GLU A 53 -10.89 14.31 6.12
C GLU A 53 -11.31 13.94 4.70
N ILE A 54 -10.46 13.17 4.00
CA ILE A 54 -10.69 12.76 2.60
C ILE A 54 -10.90 11.25 2.43
N GLY A 55 -10.67 10.49 3.51
CA GLY A 55 -10.88 9.06 3.48
C GLY A 55 -9.76 8.28 2.77
N ASP A 56 -8.49 8.71 2.91
CA ASP A 56 -7.37 8.15 2.15
C ASP A 56 -6.31 7.46 3.02
N HIS A 57 -5.84 6.30 2.53
CA HIS A 57 -4.69 5.58 3.07
C HIS A 57 -3.43 5.76 2.23
N PHE A 58 -2.37 6.20 2.90
CA PHE A 58 -1.05 6.33 2.29
C PHE A 58 -0.07 5.32 2.88
N TYR A 59 0.70 4.63 2.04
CA TYR A 59 1.68 3.64 2.47
C TYR A 59 3.08 3.99 1.97
N THR A 60 4.05 3.95 2.87
CA THR A 60 5.43 4.21 2.49
C THR A 60 6.40 3.46 3.37
N ARG A 61 7.52 3.05 2.80
CA ARG A 61 8.70 2.58 3.54
C ARG A 61 9.67 3.73 3.82
N ASN A 62 9.57 4.84 3.09
CA ASN A 62 10.48 5.96 3.21
C ASN A 62 10.12 6.81 4.45
N VAL A 63 10.97 6.73 5.48
CA VAL A 63 10.78 7.48 6.73
C VAL A 63 10.76 8.99 6.50
N THR A 64 11.57 9.49 5.56
CA THR A 64 11.60 10.92 5.22
C THR A 64 10.29 11.35 4.58
N GLU A 65 9.74 10.54 3.67
CA GLU A 65 8.43 10.81 3.04
C GLU A 65 7.29 10.75 4.06
N ARG A 66 7.27 9.71 4.92
CA ARG A 66 6.31 9.63 6.03
C ARG A 66 6.36 10.88 6.89
N ASN A 67 7.55 11.29 7.34
CA ASN A 67 7.69 12.46 8.20
C ASN A 67 7.32 13.75 7.46
N HIS A 68 7.60 13.85 6.16
CA HIS A 68 7.16 14.99 5.35
C HIS A 68 5.63 15.06 5.32
N VAL A 69 4.96 13.97 4.93
CA VAL A 69 3.49 13.89 4.85
C VAL A 69 2.85 14.22 6.20
N LEU A 70 3.35 13.66 7.31
CA LEU A 70 2.83 13.95 8.66
C LEU A 70 2.96 15.42 9.06
N ASN A 71 3.99 16.13 8.59
CA ASN A 71 4.26 17.51 8.97
C ASN A 71 3.59 18.55 8.04
N THR A 72 3.28 18.19 6.80
CA THR A 72 2.77 19.13 5.79
C THR A 72 1.31 18.91 5.41
N THR A 73 0.70 17.81 5.85
CA THR A 73 -0.67 17.43 5.47
C THR A 73 -1.54 17.09 6.69
N LYS A 74 -2.76 16.57 6.46
CA LYS A 74 -3.71 16.14 7.50
C LYS A 74 -3.67 14.65 7.82
N TYR A 75 -2.75 13.92 7.19
CA TYR A 75 -2.54 12.52 7.48
C TYR A 75 -2.06 12.33 8.92
N LYS A 76 -2.58 11.29 9.55
CA LYS A 76 -2.21 10.84 10.88
C LYS A 76 -1.38 9.58 10.75
N ASP A 77 -0.45 9.41 11.68
CA ASP A 77 0.38 8.23 11.73
C ASP A 77 -0.46 7.01 12.15
N GLY A 78 -0.50 6.01 11.29
CA GLY A 78 -1.12 4.71 11.56
C GLY A 78 -0.12 3.66 12.05
N GLY A 79 1.17 4.01 12.15
CA GLY A 79 2.23 3.12 12.59
C GLY A 79 2.72 2.15 11.50
N VAL A 80 3.35 1.07 11.94
CA VAL A 80 3.83 0.00 11.06
C VAL A 80 2.66 -0.87 10.64
N ALA A 81 2.38 -0.94 9.34
CA ALA A 81 1.35 -1.80 8.77
C ALA A 81 1.81 -3.25 8.67
N CYS A 82 3.06 -3.45 8.22
CA CYS A 82 3.73 -4.73 8.10
C CYS A 82 5.23 -4.52 7.82
N TYR A 83 5.96 -5.61 7.60
CA TYR A 83 7.32 -5.60 7.12
C TYR A 83 7.40 -6.37 5.79
N LEU A 84 8.05 -5.75 4.81
CA LEU A 84 8.29 -6.33 3.48
C LEU A 84 9.77 -6.68 3.36
N TYR A 85 10.14 -7.61 2.49
CA TYR A 85 11.54 -7.78 2.15
C TYR A 85 12.09 -6.52 1.45
N THR A 86 13.39 -6.26 1.62
CA THR A 86 14.18 -5.30 0.83
C THR A 86 14.66 -5.95 -0.46
N GLY A 87 15.23 -5.16 -1.38
CA GLY A 87 15.57 -5.61 -2.74
C GLY A 87 16.79 -6.50 -2.85
N THR A 88 16.97 -7.42 -1.91
CA THR A 88 18.02 -8.42 -1.97
C THR A 88 17.74 -9.43 -3.08
N ALA A 89 18.78 -10.13 -3.54
CA ALA A 89 18.64 -11.15 -4.57
C ALA A 89 17.68 -12.27 -4.13
N GLU A 90 17.69 -12.62 -2.84
CA GLU A 90 16.80 -13.62 -2.25
C GLU A 90 15.34 -13.17 -2.36
N ALA A 91 15.04 -11.93 -1.96
CA ALA A 91 13.70 -11.37 -2.02
C ALA A 91 13.16 -11.31 -3.45
N GLN A 92 14.01 -10.99 -4.42
CA GLN A 92 13.62 -10.98 -5.84
C GLN A 92 13.44 -12.40 -6.41
N SER A 93 14.10 -13.41 -5.83
CA SER A 93 14.01 -14.79 -6.30
C SER A 93 12.73 -15.51 -5.89
N CYS A 94 12.15 -15.14 -4.74
CA CYS A 94 10.97 -15.81 -4.17
C CYS A 94 9.81 -14.87 -3.84
N GLY A 95 10.02 -13.56 -3.90
CA GLY A 95 9.04 -12.55 -3.55
C GLY A 95 8.37 -11.93 -4.78
N GLN A 96 7.14 -11.47 -4.57
CA GLN A 96 6.37 -10.67 -5.49
C GLN A 96 6.55 -9.18 -5.14
N PRO A 97 6.80 -8.31 -6.13
CA PRO A 97 6.97 -6.88 -5.88
C PRO A 97 5.65 -6.20 -5.53
N LEU A 98 5.68 -5.30 -4.54
CA LEU A 98 4.63 -4.33 -4.30
C LEU A 98 4.95 -3.05 -5.10
N TYR A 99 4.27 -2.87 -6.23
CA TYR A 99 4.36 -1.66 -7.02
C TYR A 99 3.59 -0.52 -6.36
N ARG A 100 4.09 0.71 -6.50
CA ARG A 100 3.40 1.94 -6.09
C ARG A 100 3.23 2.85 -7.29
N LEU A 101 2.01 3.29 -7.53
CA LEU A 101 1.64 4.23 -8.59
C LEU A 101 1.03 5.48 -7.97
N TYR A 102 1.22 6.62 -8.62
CA TYR A 102 0.60 7.88 -8.22
C TYR A 102 -0.28 8.44 -9.35
N SER A 103 -1.46 8.93 -8.97
CA SER A 103 -2.37 9.69 -9.83
C SER A 103 -2.36 11.17 -9.43
N PRO A 104 -1.67 12.05 -10.19
CA PRO A 104 -1.66 13.49 -9.89
C PRO A 104 -3.03 14.15 -10.00
N GLY A 105 -3.91 13.62 -10.85
CA GLY A 105 -5.27 14.14 -11.03
C GLY A 105 -6.17 13.87 -9.82
N ASN A 106 -6.01 12.70 -9.20
CA ASN A 106 -6.81 12.29 -8.05
C ASN A 106 -6.10 12.56 -6.72
N THR A 107 -4.79 12.87 -6.76
CA THR A 107 -3.92 12.94 -5.58
C THR A 107 -3.97 11.65 -4.76
N ASP A 108 -3.93 10.51 -5.45
CA ASP A 108 -4.08 9.17 -4.84
C ASP A 108 -2.92 8.24 -5.21
N HIS A 109 -2.59 7.32 -4.29
CA HIS A 109 -1.59 6.28 -4.49
C HIS A 109 -2.24 4.90 -4.58
N PHE A 110 -1.90 4.16 -5.64
CA PHE A 110 -2.33 2.78 -5.80
C PHE A 110 -1.15 1.82 -5.58
N TYR A 111 -1.43 0.70 -4.91
CA TYR A 111 -0.43 -0.31 -4.58
C TYR A 111 -0.88 -1.66 -5.13
N THR A 112 -0.01 -2.39 -5.82
CA THR A 112 -0.39 -3.71 -6.34
C THR A 112 0.77 -4.68 -6.43
N GLY A 113 0.48 -5.96 -6.17
CA GLY A 113 1.38 -7.07 -6.45
C GLY A 113 1.44 -7.46 -7.93
N SER A 114 0.43 -7.09 -8.71
CA SER A 114 0.24 -7.57 -10.07
C SER A 114 0.82 -6.59 -11.08
N GLN A 115 1.76 -7.07 -11.89
CA GLN A 115 2.27 -6.29 -13.01
C GLN A 115 1.17 -5.97 -14.04
N GLN A 116 0.26 -6.92 -14.30
CA GLN A 116 -0.85 -6.71 -15.25
C GLN A 116 -1.82 -5.65 -14.73
N GLU A 117 -2.09 -5.66 -13.42
CA GLU A 117 -2.89 -4.63 -12.79
C GLU A 117 -2.19 -3.26 -12.87
N LYS A 118 -0.92 -3.19 -12.51
CA LYS A 118 -0.11 -1.97 -12.64
C LYS A 118 -0.26 -1.35 -14.04
N GLU A 119 -0.03 -2.16 -15.08
CA GLU A 119 -0.13 -1.72 -16.48
C GLU A 119 -1.55 -1.26 -16.85
N ARG A 120 -2.59 -1.94 -16.36
CA ARG A 120 -3.99 -1.56 -16.58
C ARG A 120 -4.30 -0.21 -15.94
N TRP A 121 -3.89 0.01 -14.70
CA TRP A 121 -4.15 1.24 -13.95
C TRP A 121 -3.45 2.45 -14.58
N MET A 122 -2.20 2.26 -15.01
CA MET A 122 -1.47 3.30 -15.74
C MET A 122 -2.12 3.64 -17.08
N LYS A 123 -2.61 2.64 -17.82
CA LYS A 123 -3.16 2.82 -19.17
C LYS A 123 -4.58 3.40 -19.18
N HIS A 124 -5.39 3.08 -18.18
CA HIS A 124 -6.84 3.31 -18.24
C HIS A 124 -7.41 4.10 -17.06
N LEU A 125 -6.69 4.26 -15.95
CA LEU A 125 -7.24 4.79 -14.69
C LEU A 125 -6.50 6.04 -14.18
N ASN A 126 -5.71 6.69 -15.04
CA ASN A 126 -5.04 7.96 -14.75
C ASN A 126 -3.95 7.89 -13.64
N TYR A 127 -3.40 6.71 -13.37
CA TYR A 127 -2.21 6.54 -12.52
C TYR A 127 -0.96 6.67 -13.36
N THR A 128 -0.64 7.91 -13.74
CA THR A 128 0.35 8.20 -14.79
C THR A 128 1.79 8.14 -14.31
N GLN A 129 2.03 8.04 -13.00
CA GLN A 129 3.38 7.96 -12.43
C GLN A 129 3.63 6.59 -11.81
N ASP A 130 4.61 5.87 -12.34
CA ASP A 130 5.15 4.65 -11.72
C ASP A 130 6.27 5.05 -10.77
N GLU A 131 6.02 4.91 -9.47
CA GLU A 131 6.97 5.22 -8.40
C GLU A 131 7.85 4.01 -8.02
N GLY A 132 7.68 2.89 -8.73
CA GLY A 132 8.53 1.72 -8.63
C GLY A 132 8.09 0.71 -7.56
N ILE A 133 9.06 -0.08 -7.09
CA ILE A 133 8.83 -1.17 -6.13
C ILE A 133 9.06 -0.65 -4.71
N THR A 134 8.02 -0.71 -3.88
CA THR A 134 8.07 -0.33 -2.46
C THR A 134 8.72 -1.40 -1.58
N GLY A 135 8.59 -2.66 -1.99
CA GLY A 135 9.16 -3.82 -1.29
C GLY A 135 8.70 -5.13 -1.94
N TRP A 136 9.09 -6.25 -1.36
CA TRP A 136 8.68 -7.58 -1.82
C TRP A 136 7.95 -8.33 -0.71
N PHE A 137 6.88 -9.04 -1.07
CA PHE A 137 6.14 -9.94 -0.17
C PHE A 137 6.10 -11.35 -0.76
N LEU A 138 5.70 -12.35 0.03
CA LEU A 138 5.58 -13.72 -0.48
C LEU A 138 4.24 -13.89 -1.23
N PRO A 139 4.21 -14.63 -2.35
CA PRO A 139 2.97 -14.80 -3.14
C PRO A 139 1.88 -15.55 -2.34
N TYR A 140 0.61 -15.22 -2.60
CA TYR A 140 -0.58 -15.85 -1.99
C TYR A 140 -0.96 -17.18 -2.64
#